data_AF-A0A7M7KVV7-F1
#
_entry.id   AF-A0A7M7KVV7-F1
#
_cell.length_a   1.000
_cell.length_b   1.000
_cell.length_c   1.000
_cell.angle_alpha   90.00
_cell.angle_beta   90.00
_cell.angle_gamma   90.00
#
_symmetry.space_group_name_H-M   'P 1'
#
loop_
_entity.id
_entity.type
_entity.pdbx_description
1 polymer ?
#
loop_
_entity_poly.entity_id
_entity_poly.type
_entity_poly.pdbx_seq_one_letter_code
_entity_poly.pdbx_strand_id
1 'polypeptide(L)'
;MRTTDPLQFSAADVLHSRVSCRNPVVRKIPFREMLPMQLKDKVSGKKENSKGVACLPEMFTLFTCLSKTDFDTLKCPNEVKAFQLCYKNHTANVAEYKAKGSLGILVPDQKLNDMTSQQINTLLKKYPIGQFMKKIRW
;
A
#
# COMPACT_ATOMS: atom_id res chain seq x y z
N MET A 1 -18.19 42.90 -7.62
CA MET A 1 -17.99 41.77 -6.68
C MET A 1 -16.58 41.25 -6.91
N ARG A 2 -15.65 41.41 -5.96
CA ARG A 2 -14.25 40.99 -6.14
C ARG A 2 -14.16 39.49 -5.90
N THR A 3 -13.88 38.74 -6.97
CA THR A 3 -13.49 37.34 -6.93
C THR A 3 -12.06 37.26 -6.39
N THR A 4 -11.89 36.87 -5.12
CA THR A 4 -10.56 36.58 -4.59
C THR A 4 -10.08 35.25 -5.17
N ASP A 5 -8.90 35.26 -5.77
CA ASP A 5 -8.24 34.07 -6.31
C ASP A 5 -8.07 32.99 -5.22
N PRO A 6 -8.36 31.72 -5.52
CA PRO A 6 -8.33 30.62 -4.56
C PRO A 6 -6.92 30.25 -4.04
N LEU A 7 -5.87 30.91 -4.53
CA LEU A 7 -4.48 30.73 -4.08
C LEU A 7 -3.97 31.86 -3.17
N GLN A 8 -4.78 32.86 -2.85
CA GLN A 8 -4.37 33.94 -1.94
C GLN A 8 -4.80 33.66 -0.50
N PHE A 9 -3.85 33.18 0.31
CA PHE A 9 -3.91 33.31 1.77
C PHE A 9 -3.93 34.81 2.11
N SER A 10 -5.07 35.35 2.55
CA SER A 10 -5.17 36.76 2.91
C SER A 10 -4.63 36.99 4.31
N ALA A 11 -3.84 38.05 4.50
CA ALA A 11 -3.31 38.48 5.81
C ALA A 11 -4.41 38.73 6.86
N ALA A 12 -5.68 38.89 6.45
CA ALA A 12 -6.82 38.97 7.35
C ALA A 12 -7.09 37.68 8.14
N ASP A 13 -6.65 36.52 7.65
CA ASP A 13 -6.76 35.24 8.36
C ASP A 13 -5.68 35.07 9.45
N VAL A 14 -4.63 35.91 9.44
CA VAL A 14 -3.49 35.87 10.38
C VAL A 14 -3.58 36.96 11.47
N LEU A 15 -4.53 37.90 11.36
CA LEU A 15 -4.74 38.93 12.38
C LEU A 15 -5.34 38.33 13.66
N HIS A 16 -4.43 37.83 14.50
CA HIS A 16 -4.63 37.58 15.92
C HIS A 16 -5.03 38.90 16.58
N SER A 17 -6.35 39.12 16.64
CA SER A 17 -6.95 40.09 17.53
C SER A 17 -6.40 39.87 18.93
N ARG A 18 -6.11 40.96 19.64
CA ARG A 18 -5.64 40.99 21.03
C ARG A 18 -6.65 40.29 21.95
N VAL A 19 -6.60 38.97 22.03
CA VAL A 19 -7.51 38.15 22.85
C VAL A 19 -6.71 37.65 24.05
N SER A 20 -7.26 37.87 25.24
CA SER A 20 -6.72 37.44 26.52
C SER A 20 -6.13 36.02 26.46
N CYS A 21 -4.85 35.88 26.81
CA CYS A 21 -4.09 34.63 26.76
C CYS A 21 -4.62 33.51 27.67
N ARG A 22 -5.64 33.78 28.49
CA ARG A 22 -6.24 32.79 29.40
C ARG A 22 -7.27 31.87 28.72
N ASN A 23 -7.81 32.26 27.57
CA ASN A 23 -8.70 31.39 26.80
C ASN A 23 -8.68 31.79 25.31
N PRO A 24 -7.85 31.15 24.47
CA PRO A 24 -7.84 31.48 23.05
C PRO A 24 -9.21 31.13 22.46
N VAL A 25 -9.90 32.13 21.91
CA VAL A 25 -11.12 31.90 21.12
C VAL A 25 -10.69 31.20 19.83
N VAL A 26 -10.70 29.86 19.85
CA VAL A 26 -10.41 29.04 18.68
C VAL A 26 -11.52 29.28 17.67
N ARG A 27 -11.25 30.12 16.67
CA ARG A 27 -12.17 30.29 15.54
C ARG A 27 -12.21 28.96 14.79
N LYS A 28 -13.41 28.38 14.64
CA LYS A 28 -13.60 27.20 13.81
C LYS A 28 -13.34 27.60 12.36
N ILE A 29 -12.17 27.23 11.83
CA ILE A 29 -11.83 27.48 10.42
C ILE A 29 -12.57 26.42 9.60
N PRO A 30 -13.49 26.81 8.70
CA PRO A 30 -14.19 25.83 7.86
C PRO A 30 -13.19 25.16 6.92
N PHE A 31 -13.33 23.85 6.75
CA PHE A 31 -12.52 23.10 5.80
C PHE A 31 -12.83 23.59 4.38
N ARG A 32 -11.77 23.95 3.63
CA ARG A 32 -11.88 24.28 2.21
C ARG A 32 -11.39 23.08 1.41
N GLU A 33 -12.31 22.46 0.68
CA GLU A 33 -12.03 21.32 -0.19
C GLU A 33 -11.22 21.76 -1.41
N MET A 34 -9.94 21.39 -1.49
CA MET A 34 -9.17 21.54 -2.75
C MET A 34 -9.58 20.50 -3.80
N LEU A 35 -10.06 19.35 -3.34
CA LEU A 35 -10.59 18.28 -4.16
C LEU A 35 -11.93 17.87 -3.55
N PRO A 36 -12.92 17.48 -4.37
CA PRO A 36 -14.22 17.08 -3.86
C PRO A 36 -14.04 15.90 -2.90
N MET A 37 -14.69 15.97 -1.74
CA MET A 37 -14.72 14.91 -0.73
C MET A 37 -15.61 13.73 -1.17
N GLN A 38 -15.25 13.12 -2.30
CA GLN A 38 -15.96 11.99 -2.90
C GLN A 38 -14.97 10.88 -3.23
N LEU A 39 -15.39 9.64 -2.95
CA LEU A 39 -14.61 8.47 -3.35
C LEU A 39 -14.57 8.36 -4.87
N LYS A 40 -13.38 8.05 -5.40
CA LYS A 40 -13.17 7.79 -6.82
C LYS A 40 -13.38 6.31 -7.10
N ASP A 41 -13.75 5.98 -8.34
CA ASP A 41 -13.84 4.58 -8.82
C ASP A 41 -12.48 3.95 -9.13
N LYS A 42 -11.37 4.60 -8.72
CA LYS A 42 -10.01 4.10 -8.90
C LYS A 42 -9.13 4.43 -7.70
N VAL A 43 -8.24 3.51 -7.39
CA VAL A 43 -7.17 3.64 -6.40
C VAL A 43 -5.86 3.88 -7.13
N SER A 44 -5.03 4.76 -6.56
CA SER A 44 -3.68 4.99 -7.06
C SER A 44 -2.79 3.79 -6.75
N GLY A 45 -2.02 3.33 -7.72
CA GLY A 45 -1.05 2.26 -7.51
C GLY A 45 0.13 2.76 -6.68
N LYS A 46 0.19 2.42 -5.40
CA LYS A 46 1.43 2.52 -4.63
C LYS A 46 2.33 1.35 -5.03
N LYS A 47 3.62 1.60 -5.28
CA LYS A 47 4.59 0.52 -5.43
C LYS A 47 4.69 -0.23 -4.09
N GLU A 48 4.19 -1.46 -4.09
CA GLU A 48 4.39 -2.43 -3.03
C GLU A 48 5.86 -2.85 -3.05
N ASN A 49 6.67 -2.29 -2.16
CA ASN A 49 8.01 -2.80 -1.93
C ASN A 49 7.86 -3.98 -0.95
N SER A 50 7.61 -5.18 -1.46
CA SER A 50 7.62 -6.39 -0.64
C SER A 50 9.05 -6.65 -0.15
N LYS A 51 9.41 -6.08 1.01
CA LYS A 51 10.72 -6.19 1.66
C LYS A 51 10.90 -7.53 2.42
N GLY A 52 10.23 -8.58 1.98
CA GLY A 52 10.31 -9.88 2.63
C GLY A 52 11.62 -10.57 2.29
N VAL A 53 12.44 -10.88 3.30
CA VAL A 53 13.56 -11.83 3.13
C VAL A 53 12.96 -13.22 3.11
N ALA A 54 13.16 -13.96 2.01
CA ALA A 54 12.66 -15.31 1.84
C ALA A 54 13.71 -16.35 2.23
N CYS A 55 13.26 -17.55 2.63
CA CYS A 55 14.12 -18.71 2.89
C CYS A 55 15.16 -18.53 4.01
N LEU A 56 14.83 -17.72 5.02
CA LEU A 56 15.65 -17.55 6.22
C LEU A 56 15.94 -18.88 6.94
N PRO A 57 14.96 -19.76 7.22
CA PRO A 57 15.25 -20.98 7.99
C PRO A 57 16.23 -21.90 7.25
N GLU A 58 16.10 -22.03 5.93
CA GLU A 58 17.00 -22.84 5.09
C GLU A 58 18.40 -22.20 4.95
N MET A 59 18.47 -20.86 4.97
CA MET A 59 19.76 -20.16 5.05
C MET A 59 20.49 -20.48 6.35
N PHE A 60 19.78 -20.44 7.49
CA PHE A 60 20.41 -20.71 8.78
C PHE A 60 20.90 -22.15 8.88
N THR A 61 20.13 -23.13 8.42
CA THR A 61 20.58 -24.54 8.42
C THR A 61 21.82 -24.73 7.55
N LEU A 62 21.85 -24.12 6.35
CA LEU A 62 23.02 -24.12 5.47
C LEU A 62 24.25 -23.51 6.15
N PHE A 63 24.11 -22.35 6.79
CA PHE A 63 25.22 -21.72 7.50
C PHE A 63 25.74 -22.55 8.67
N THR A 64 24.86 -23.22 9.41
CA THR A 64 25.29 -24.11 10.51
C THR A 64 26.03 -25.35 10.04
N CYS A 65 25.76 -25.83 8.82
CA CYS A 65 26.52 -26.94 8.24
C CYS A 65 27.89 -26.45 7.74
N LEU A 66 27.92 -25.33 7.02
CA LEU A 66 29.15 -24.74 6.50
C LEU A 66 30.13 -24.36 7.62
N SER A 67 29.65 -23.83 8.74
CA SER A 67 30.51 -23.47 9.87
C SER A 67 31.18 -24.67 10.55
N LYS A 68 30.58 -25.87 10.46
CA LYS A 68 31.16 -27.12 11.00
C LYS A 68 32.16 -27.78 10.06
N THR A 69 32.19 -27.37 8.80
CA THR A 69 32.87 -28.08 7.72
C THR A 69 33.87 -27.20 6.98
N ASP A 70 34.30 -26.10 7.61
CA ASP A 70 35.22 -25.11 7.03
C ASP A 70 34.73 -24.54 5.69
N PHE A 71 33.41 -24.37 5.56
CA PHE A 71 32.73 -23.81 4.39
C PHE A 71 32.82 -24.67 3.11
N ASP A 72 33.12 -25.96 3.23
CA ASP A 72 33.07 -26.90 2.11
C ASP A 72 31.62 -27.22 1.70
N THR A 73 31.16 -26.63 0.60
CA THR A 73 29.80 -26.83 0.08
C THR A 73 29.48 -28.28 -0.30
N LEU A 74 30.50 -29.08 -0.60
CA LEU A 74 30.36 -30.50 -0.95
C LEU A 74 29.95 -31.37 0.25
N LYS A 75 30.24 -30.92 1.47
CA LYS A 75 29.91 -31.64 2.71
C LYS A 75 28.48 -31.36 3.20
N CYS A 76 27.80 -30.38 2.62
CA CYS A 76 26.43 -29.96 2.98
C CYS A 76 25.43 -30.09 1.81
N PRO A 77 25.31 -31.25 1.14
CA PRO A 77 24.49 -31.37 -0.07
C PRO A 77 22.99 -31.26 0.21
N ASN A 78 22.55 -31.58 1.42
CA ASN A 78 21.12 -31.61 1.77
C ASN A 78 20.60 -30.19 2.04
N GLU A 79 21.37 -29.41 2.78
CA GLU A 79 21.08 -28.02 3.14
C GLU A 79 21.10 -27.12 1.89
N VAL A 80 22.07 -27.35 0.99
CA VAL A 80 22.15 -26.65 -0.30
C VAL A 80 20.92 -26.94 -1.17
N LYS A 81 20.50 -28.21 -1.27
CA LYS A 81 19.30 -28.57 -2.04
C LYS A 81 18.03 -27.96 -1.44
N ALA A 82 17.90 -27.99 -0.11
CA ALA A 82 16.75 -27.41 0.58
C ALA A 82 16.65 -25.89 0.33
N PHE A 83 17.77 -25.17 0.49
CA PHE A 83 17.83 -23.73 0.22
C PHE A 83 17.49 -23.39 -1.24
N GLN A 84 18.09 -24.11 -2.19
CA GLN A 84 17.81 -23.91 -3.62
C GLN A 84 16.34 -24.15 -3.97
N LEU A 85 15.72 -25.18 -3.38
CA LEU A 85 14.32 -25.50 -3.61
C LEU A 85 13.40 -24.41 -3.06
N CYS A 86 13.65 -23.92 -1.84
CA CYS A 86 12.92 -22.78 -1.29
C CYS A 86 13.04 -21.55 -2.18
N TYR A 87 14.27 -21.22 -2.63
CA TYR A 87 14.51 -20.06 -3.47
C TYR A 87 13.76 -20.14 -4.80
N LYS A 88 13.81 -21.29 -5.48
CA LYS A 88 13.07 -21.52 -6.73
C LYS A 88 11.57 -21.34 -6.54
N ASN A 89 10.99 -21.97 -5.53
CA ASN A 89 9.56 -21.86 -5.23
C ASN A 89 9.16 -20.41 -4.93
N HIS A 90 9.95 -19.70 -4.14
CA HIS A 90 9.70 -18.29 -3.85
C HIS A 90 9.73 -17.43 -5.12
N THR A 91 10.75 -17.60 -5.98
CA THR A 91 10.83 -16.84 -7.24
C THR A 91 9.65 -17.12 -8.18
N ALA A 92 9.22 -18.38 -8.28
CA ALA A 92 8.05 -18.77 -9.06
C ALA A 92 6.77 -18.12 -8.51
N ASN A 93 6.54 -18.20 -7.19
CA ASN A 93 5.37 -17.58 -6.54
C ASN A 93 5.34 -16.06 -6.74
N VAL A 94 6.48 -15.38 -6.63
CA VAL A 94 6.59 -13.94 -6.87
C VAL A 94 6.29 -13.59 -8.33
N ALA A 95 6.79 -14.38 -9.28
CA ALA A 95 6.51 -14.18 -10.69
C ALA A 95 5.00 -14.37 -10.99
N GLU A 96 4.39 -15.42 -10.45
CA GLU A 96 2.95 -15.64 -10.58
C GLU A 96 2.12 -14.52 -9.97
N TYR A 97 2.47 -14.06 -8.77
CA TYR A 97 1.78 -12.95 -8.10
C TYR A 97 1.84 -11.67 -8.95
N LYS A 98 3.02 -11.34 -9.49
CA LYS A 98 3.19 -10.19 -10.39
C LYS A 98 2.39 -10.35 -11.68
N ALA A 99 2.38 -11.53 -12.28
CA ALA A 99 1.62 -11.81 -13.50
C ALA A 99 0.11 -11.63 -13.25
N LYS A 100 -0.43 -12.29 -12.20
CA LYS A 100 -1.85 -12.18 -11.81
C LYS A 100 -2.24 -10.74 -11.47
N GLY A 101 -1.38 -10.02 -10.75
CA GLY A 101 -1.55 -8.61 -10.42
C GLY A 101 -1.59 -7.72 -11.66
N SER A 102 -0.66 -7.90 -12.59
CA SER A 102 -0.55 -7.11 -13.83
C SER A 102 -1.77 -7.26 -14.76
N LEU A 103 -2.40 -8.44 -14.75
CA LEU A 103 -3.58 -8.72 -15.54
C LEU A 103 -4.87 -8.27 -14.83
N GLY A 104 -4.79 -7.85 -13.56
CA GLY A 104 -5.95 -7.46 -12.77
C GLY A 104 -6.96 -8.58 -12.56
N ILE A 105 -6.51 -9.84 -12.60
CA ILE A 105 -7.39 -11.03 -12.47
C ILE A 105 -7.90 -11.13 -11.04
N LEU A 106 -9.22 -11.23 -10.88
CA LEU A 106 -9.86 -11.41 -9.57
C LEU A 106 -9.83 -12.90 -9.20
N VAL A 107 -9.09 -13.25 -8.16
CA VAL A 107 -9.10 -14.60 -7.59
C VAL A 107 -10.21 -14.65 -6.54
N PRO A 108 -11.14 -15.64 -6.59
CA PRO A 108 -12.17 -15.79 -5.57
C PRO A 108 -11.55 -16.04 -4.18
N ASP A 109 -12.22 -15.56 -3.12
CA ASP A 109 -11.82 -15.68 -1.70
C ASP A 109 -10.49 -15.02 -1.29
N GLN A 110 -9.86 -14.25 -2.18
CA GLN A 110 -8.68 -13.47 -1.82
C GLN A 110 -9.06 -12.29 -0.91
N LYS A 111 -8.32 -12.10 0.20
CA LYS A 111 -8.54 -10.96 1.11
C LYS A 111 -8.17 -9.65 0.41
N LEU A 112 -8.86 -8.57 0.76
CA LEU A 112 -8.66 -7.25 0.15
C LEU A 112 -7.22 -6.71 0.32
N ASN A 113 -6.58 -7.02 1.46
CA ASN A 113 -5.22 -6.58 1.78
C ASN A 113 -4.15 -7.27 0.91
N ASP A 114 -4.46 -8.44 0.35
CA ASP A 114 -3.52 -9.21 -0.47
C ASP A 114 -3.67 -8.87 -1.97
N MET A 115 -4.70 -8.10 -2.33
CA MET A 115 -4.97 -7.71 -3.71
C MET A 115 -4.10 -6.54 -4.16
N THR A 116 -3.62 -6.62 -5.38
CA THR A 116 -2.91 -5.51 -6.03
C THR A 116 -3.87 -4.37 -6.36
N SER A 117 -3.35 -3.15 -6.42
CA SER A 117 -4.12 -1.96 -6.83
C SER A 117 -4.81 -2.12 -8.19
N GLN A 118 -4.22 -2.88 -9.11
CA GLN A 118 -4.82 -3.16 -10.41
C GLN A 118 -6.03 -4.10 -10.30
N GLN A 119 -5.93 -5.17 -9.50
CA GLN A 119 -7.07 -6.04 -9.20
C GLN A 119 -8.21 -5.26 -8.54
N ILE A 120 -7.91 -4.40 -7.57
CA ILE A 120 -8.89 -3.53 -6.92
C ILE A 120 -9.54 -2.59 -7.95
N ASN A 121 -8.77 -1.99 -8.85
CA ASN A 121 -9.30 -1.15 -9.92
C ASN A 121 -10.19 -1.93 -10.90
N THR A 122 -9.88 -3.20 -11.19
CA THR A 122 -10.77 -4.07 -11.98
C THR A 122 -12.09 -4.31 -11.25
N LEU A 123 -12.05 -4.51 -9.93
CA LEU A 123 -13.25 -4.70 -9.11
C LEU A 123 -14.11 -3.42 -9.06
N LEU A 124 -13.50 -2.26 -8.81
CA LEU A 124 -14.20 -0.97 -8.74
C LEU A 124 -14.82 -0.55 -10.07
N LYS A 125 -14.24 -0.97 -11.20
CA LYS A 125 -14.87 -0.79 -12.52
C LYS A 125 -16.17 -1.58 -12.67
N LYS A 126 -16.26 -2.77 -12.07
CA LYS A 126 -17.49 -3.58 -12.09
C LYS A 126 -18.57 -3.00 -11.17
N TYR A 127 -18.16 -2.37 -10.07
CA TYR A 127 -19.04 -1.82 -9.05
C TYR A 127 -18.69 -0.36 -8.74
N PRO A 128 -19.10 0.59 -9.60
CA PRO A 128 -18.78 2.00 -9.42
C PRO A 128 -19.47 2.58 -8.17
N ILE A 129 -18.69 3.30 -7.35
CA ILE A 129 -19.12 3.80 -6.04
C ILE A 129 -20.19 4.89 -6.22
N GLY A 130 -20.08 5.69 -7.28
CA GLY A 130 -21.09 6.70 -7.60
C GLY A 130 -22.49 6.14 -7.83
N GLN A 131 -22.62 4.91 -8.32
CA GLN A 131 -23.92 4.23 -8.48
C GLN A 131 -24.36 3.59 -7.16
N PHE A 132 -23.43 2.97 -6.45
CA PHE A 132 -23.69 2.30 -5.18
C PHE A 132 -24.18 3.28 -4.09
N MET A 133 -23.54 4.44 -3.96
CA MET A 133 -23.90 5.46 -2.96
C MET A 133 -25.24 6.14 -3.26
N LYS A 134 -25.65 6.26 -4.55
CA LYS A 134 -26.99 6.74 -4.93
C LYS A 134 -28.09 5.77 -4.49
N LYS A 135 -27.78 4.46 -4.45
CA LYS A 135 -28.73 3.41 -4.05
C LYS A 135 -28.92 3.33 -2.53
N ILE A 136 -27.93 3.76 -1.74
CA ILE A 136 -27.97 3.77 -0.27
C ILE A 136 -28.64 5.03 0.28
N ARG A 137 -28.63 6.11 -0.50
CA ARG A 137 -29.32 7.35 -0.15
C ARG A 137 -30.83 7.15 -0.38
N TRP A 138 -31.49 6.60 0.63
CA TRP A 138 -32.95 6.62 0.79
C TRP A 138 -33.47 8.05 0.79
#